data_AF-A0A7C9VM67-F1
#
_entry.id   AF-A0A7C9VM67-F1
#
_cell.length_a   1.000
_cell.length_b   1.000
_cell.length_c   1.000
_cell.angle_alpha   90.00
_cell.angle_beta   90.00
_cell.angle_gamma   90.00
#
_symmetry.space_group_name_H-M   'P 1'
#
loop_
_entity.id
_entity.type
_entity.pdbx_description
1 polymer ?
#
loop_
_entity_poly.entity_id
_entity_poly.type
_entity_poly.pdbx_seq_one_letter_code
_entity_poly.pdbx_strand_id
1 'polypeptide(L)'
;MINFHQLRAWQLDGADERVITRRLAESTMSKDEILRAWSLAFEVSLEDADAAMQRGCAAQVQYDFIRLLERLSDGDLDEVGAVLRLAVAEVPPEARTATGLTRADIEGDVDVDHEWWNVLKALGDFEDGTWQTYRYWDLLADVAVQLETDPAWFRRRRAEVLHGLVLAELTLDATAEAVRERETRPVWVLGEGERGVAAMWIEQPVLEPGQHASVRLRPFLPSGWERLNAGDLITYQQYGENQGTAKIVKTVSPRR
;
A
#
# COMPACT_ATOMS: atom_id res chain seq x y z
N MET A 1 29.08 0.39 -13.78
CA MET A 1 29.49 1.73 -14.24
C MET A 1 28.88 1.94 -15.62
N ILE A 2 27.83 2.75 -15.72
CA ILE A 2 27.20 3.04 -17.02
C ILE A 2 28.11 4.05 -17.73
N ASN A 3 28.59 3.71 -18.93
CA ASN A 3 29.45 4.61 -19.70
C ASN A 3 28.68 5.35 -20.80
N PHE A 4 29.31 6.38 -21.37
CA PHE A 4 28.74 7.21 -22.44
C PHE A 4 28.21 6.41 -23.63
N HIS A 5 28.84 5.29 -23.98
CA HIS A 5 28.41 4.45 -25.09
C HIS A 5 27.08 3.72 -24.81
N GLN A 6 26.81 3.35 -23.56
CA GLN A 6 25.53 2.74 -23.17
C GLN A 6 24.39 3.75 -23.19
N LEU A 7 24.65 5.01 -22.83
CA LEU A 7 23.68 6.10 -22.92
C LEU A 7 23.31 6.43 -24.37
N ARG A 8 24.30 6.52 -25.25
CA ARG A 8 24.08 6.70 -26.69
C ARG A 8 23.32 5.52 -27.29
N ALA A 9 23.61 4.29 -26.87
CA ALA A 9 22.88 3.11 -27.33
C ALA A 9 21.39 3.20 -26.95
N TRP A 10 21.06 3.61 -25.73
CA TRP A 10 19.66 3.77 -25.31
C TRP A 10 18.92 4.85 -26.09
N GLN A 11 19.57 5.97 -26.39
CA GLN A 11 18.99 7.02 -27.23
C GLN A 11 18.75 6.53 -28.67
N LEU A 12 19.68 5.76 -29.23
CA LEU A 12 19.55 5.17 -30.56
C LEU A 12 18.44 4.10 -30.62
N ASP A 13 18.19 3.41 -29.50
CA ASP A 13 17.07 2.48 -29.33
C ASP A 13 15.71 3.19 -29.09
N GLY A 14 15.67 4.52 -29.14
CA GLY A 14 14.46 5.32 -28.99
C GLY A 14 13.97 5.47 -27.54
N ALA A 15 14.83 5.21 -26.55
CA ALA A 15 14.51 5.50 -25.16
C ALA A 15 14.38 7.01 -24.96
N ASP A 16 13.23 7.45 -24.46
CA ASP A 16 13.01 8.86 -24.14
C ASP A 16 13.74 9.28 -22.85
N GLU A 17 13.72 10.59 -22.59
CA GLU A 17 14.35 11.21 -21.42
C GLU A 17 13.93 10.57 -20.10
N ARG A 18 12.68 10.12 -19.98
CA ARG A 18 12.16 9.51 -18.74
C ARG A 18 12.73 8.11 -18.53
N VAL A 19 12.83 7.32 -19.59
CA VAL A 19 13.40 5.97 -19.54
C VAL A 19 14.89 6.03 -19.19
N ILE A 20 15.62 7.00 -19.74
CA ILE A 20 17.04 7.17 -19.45
C ILE A 20 17.26 7.65 -18.01
N THR A 21 16.49 8.64 -17.55
CA THR A 21 16.56 9.14 -16.16
C THR A 21 16.25 8.03 -15.15
N ARG A 22 15.25 7.19 -15.41
CA ARG A 22 14.92 6.05 -14.55
C ARG A 22 16.07 5.04 -14.44
N ARG A 23 16.66 4.66 -15.57
CA ARG A 23 17.77 3.68 -15.59
C ARG A 23 19.05 4.20 -14.95
N LEU A 24 19.30 5.50 -15.04
CA LEU A 24 20.42 6.14 -14.33
C LEU A 24 20.17 6.16 -12.82
N ALA A 25 18.93 6.45 -12.39
CA ALA A 25 18.53 6.42 -10.98
C ALA A 25 18.58 5.01 -10.36
N GLU A 26 18.36 3.97 -11.15
CA GLU A 26 18.47 2.55 -10.75
C GLU A 26 19.92 2.04 -10.74
N SER A 27 20.90 2.86 -11.12
CA SER A 27 22.31 2.50 -11.16
C SER A 27 23.03 2.78 -9.83
N THR A 28 24.16 2.11 -9.60
CA THR A 28 25.00 2.34 -8.40
C THR A 28 25.90 3.59 -8.52
N MET A 29 25.55 4.54 -9.40
CA MET A 29 26.36 5.72 -9.67
C MET A 29 26.06 6.82 -8.66
N SER A 30 27.07 7.62 -8.33
CA SER A 30 26.88 8.81 -7.50
C SER A 30 26.08 9.89 -8.24
N LYS A 31 25.48 10.82 -7.50
CA LYS A 31 24.71 11.96 -8.04
C LYS A 31 25.50 12.73 -9.12
N ASP A 32 26.76 13.03 -8.84
CA ASP A 32 27.62 13.80 -9.75
C ASP A 32 27.91 13.03 -11.05
N GLU A 33 28.03 11.71 -10.97
CA GLU A 33 28.22 10.85 -12.14
C GLU A 33 26.94 10.76 -12.98
N ILE A 34 25.75 10.71 -12.34
CA ILE A 34 24.45 10.73 -13.01
C ILE A 34 24.22 12.06 -13.73
N LEU A 35 24.47 13.19 -13.06
CA LEU A 35 24.32 14.52 -13.65
C LEU A 35 25.27 14.75 -14.83
N ARG A 36 26.53 14.29 -14.70
CA ARG A 36 27.50 14.34 -15.81
C ARG A 36 27.09 13.45 -16.98
N ALA A 37 26.62 12.24 -16.70
CA ALA A 37 26.13 11.32 -17.71
C ALA A 37 24.94 11.90 -18.49
N TRP A 38 24.01 12.54 -17.78
CA TRP A 38 22.82 13.15 -18.36
C TRP A 38 23.15 14.40 -19.19
N SER A 39 23.95 15.31 -18.62
CA SER A 39 24.45 16.51 -19.32
C SER A 39 25.18 16.15 -20.63
N LEU A 40 26.00 15.09 -20.62
CA LEU A 40 26.67 14.58 -21.82
C LEU A 40 25.72 13.93 -22.83
N ALA A 41 24.68 13.24 -22.36
CA ALA A 41 23.72 12.56 -23.24
C ALA A 41 22.84 13.55 -24.00
N PHE A 42 22.49 14.68 -23.38
CA PHE A 42 21.58 15.68 -23.95
C PHE A 42 22.24 16.99 -24.37
N GLU A 43 23.57 17.08 -24.28
CA GLU A 43 24.38 18.25 -24.70
C GLU A 43 23.92 19.56 -24.04
N VAL A 44 23.56 19.48 -22.75
CA VAL A 44 23.09 20.62 -21.94
C VAL A 44 24.01 20.87 -20.77
N SER A 45 23.98 22.09 -20.22
CA SER A 45 24.80 22.42 -19.06
C SER A 45 24.43 21.55 -17.84
N LEU A 46 25.35 21.38 -16.88
CA LEU A 46 25.06 20.62 -15.65
C LEU A 46 23.93 21.26 -14.83
N GLU A 47 23.81 22.58 -14.88
CA GLU A 47 22.77 23.35 -14.19
C GLU A 47 21.40 23.16 -14.87
N ASP A 48 21.37 23.15 -16.21
CA ASP A 48 20.17 22.82 -16.97
C ASP A 48 19.79 21.35 -16.84
N ALA A 49 20.77 20.45 -16.68
CA ALA A 49 20.57 19.03 -16.43
C ALA A 49 19.92 18.77 -15.07
N ASP A 50 20.42 19.41 -14.02
CA ASP A 50 19.83 19.35 -12.69
C ASP A 50 18.40 19.91 -12.71
N ALA A 51 18.21 21.08 -13.33
CA ALA A 51 16.89 21.69 -13.44
C ALA A 51 15.92 20.88 -14.32
N ALA A 52 16.38 20.21 -15.38
CA ALA A 52 15.56 19.34 -16.22
C ALA A 52 15.19 18.04 -15.51
N MET A 53 16.13 17.42 -14.78
CA MET A 53 15.84 16.27 -13.92
C MET A 53 14.80 16.61 -12.83
N GLN A 54 14.90 17.81 -12.25
CA GLN A 54 13.92 18.32 -11.28
C GLN A 54 12.54 18.57 -11.91
N ARG A 55 12.47 19.01 -13.18
CA ARG A 55 11.21 19.30 -13.91
C ARG A 55 10.56 18.08 -14.56
N GLY A 56 11.33 17.06 -14.96
CA GLY A 56 10.86 15.86 -15.66
C GLY A 56 10.22 14.79 -14.76
N CYS A 57 10.39 14.90 -13.44
CA CYS A 57 9.82 13.98 -12.47
C CYS A 57 8.32 14.24 -12.26
N ALA A 58 7.47 13.55 -13.02
CA ALA A 58 6.05 13.45 -12.68
C ALA A 58 5.91 12.82 -11.28
N ALA A 59 5.07 13.46 -10.45
CA ALA A 59 4.63 13.25 -9.04
C ALA A 59 4.95 11.95 -8.26
N GLN A 60 5.37 10.85 -8.88
CA GLN A 60 5.82 9.63 -8.24
C GLN A 60 7.35 9.50 -8.18
N VAL A 61 8.09 10.02 -9.18
CA VAL A 61 9.57 9.90 -9.25
C VAL A 61 10.27 11.01 -8.45
N GLN A 62 9.58 12.14 -8.25
CA GLN A 62 10.06 13.24 -7.41
C GLN A 62 10.16 12.83 -5.92
N TYR A 63 9.33 11.86 -5.50
CA TYR A 63 9.33 11.31 -4.15
C TYR A 63 10.50 10.32 -3.94
N ASP A 64 10.80 9.49 -4.95
CA ASP A 64 11.87 8.48 -4.86
C ASP A 64 13.28 9.09 -5.01
N PHE A 65 13.45 10.17 -5.79
CA PHE A 65 14.75 10.82 -5.99
C PHE A 65 15.15 11.79 -4.87
N ILE A 66 14.18 12.50 -4.26
CA ILE A 66 14.42 13.29 -3.03
C ILE A 66 14.83 12.34 -1.89
N ARG A 67 14.14 11.19 -1.74
CA ARG A 67 14.53 10.13 -0.80
C ARG A 67 15.91 9.54 -1.06
N LEU A 68 16.30 9.32 -2.31
CA LEU A 68 17.63 8.80 -2.63
C LEU A 68 18.76 9.77 -2.23
N LEU A 69 18.48 11.08 -2.24
CA LEU A 69 19.40 12.12 -1.79
C LEU A 69 19.43 12.28 -0.27
N GLU A 70 18.31 12.00 0.41
CA GLU A 70 18.20 11.97 1.88
C GLU A 70 18.90 10.71 2.46
N ARG A 71 18.80 9.56 1.78
CA ARG A 71 19.41 8.27 2.13
C ARG A 71 20.95 8.23 2.14
N LEU A 72 21.61 9.27 1.64
CA LEU A 72 23.08 9.41 1.66
C LEU A 72 23.57 10.30 2.82
N SER A 73 22.64 10.83 3.63
CA SER A 73 22.93 11.50 4.90
C SER A 73 22.56 10.54 6.04
N ASP A 74 23.40 10.44 7.05
CA ASP A 74 23.30 9.55 8.23
C ASP A 74 22.08 9.83 9.15
N GLY A 75 20.97 10.37 8.61
CA GLY A 75 19.80 10.90 9.35
C GLY A 75 18.47 10.16 9.16
N ASP A 76 18.37 9.18 8.25
CA ASP A 76 17.11 8.47 7.93
C ASP A 76 16.61 7.56 9.07
N LEU A 77 17.52 7.06 9.89
CA LEU A 77 17.25 6.13 10.99
C LEU A 77 16.50 6.83 12.15
N ASP A 78 16.90 8.06 12.48
CA ASP A 78 16.20 8.88 13.48
C ASP A 78 14.80 9.29 13.00
N GLU A 79 14.60 9.43 11.69
CA GLU A 79 13.31 9.77 11.10
C GLU A 79 12.30 8.62 11.23
N VAL A 80 12.70 7.37 10.96
CA VAL A 80 11.82 6.20 11.19
C VAL A 80 11.35 6.14 12.63
N GLY A 81 12.29 6.26 13.58
CA GLY A 81 11.98 6.30 15.01
C GLY A 81 11.01 7.45 15.35
N ALA A 82 11.23 8.64 14.79
CA ALA A 82 10.34 9.79 14.99
C ALA A 82 8.91 9.55 14.46
N VAL A 83 8.77 8.98 13.27
CA VAL A 83 7.46 8.65 12.68
C VAL A 83 6.75 7.56 13.49
N LEU A 84 7.49 6.55 13.95
CA LEU A 84 6.95 5.52 14.84
C LEU A 84 6.47 6.09 16.17
N ARG A 85 7.22 7.00 16.80
CA ARG A 85 6.76 7.70 18.01
C ARG A 85 5.46 8.48 17.77
N LEU A 86 5.31 9.12 16.61
CA LEU A 86 4.05 9.79 16.24
C LEU A 86 2.90 8.79 16.10
N ALA A 87 3.12 7.63 15.49
CA ALA A 87 2.09 6.60 15.36
C ALA A 87 1.71 6.02 16.72
N VAL A 88 2.68 5.75 17.59
CA VAL A 88 2.45 5.27 18.97
C VAL A 88 1.67 6.29 19.79
N ALA A 89 1.92 7.59 19.59
CA ALA A 89 1.20 8.64 20.29
C ALA A 89 -0.31 8.66 20.01
N GLU A 90 -0.73 8.18 18.82
CA GLU A 90 -2.13 8.06 18.41
C GLU A 90 -2.84 6.84 19.06
N VAL A 91 -2.08 5.91 19.65
CA VAL A 91 -2.64 4.71 20.30
C VAL A 91 -3.25 5.08 21.66
N PRO A 92 -4.52 4.74 21.94
CA PRO A 92 -5.09 4.90 23.27
C PRO A 92 -4.41 4.00 24.31
N PRO A 93 -4.22 4.45 25.57
CA PRO A 93 -3.59 3.63 26.61
C PRO A 93 -4.27 2.28 26.87
N GLU A 94 -5.57 2.18 26.65
CA GLU A 94 -6.38 0.97 26.81
C GLU A 94 -6.36 0.03 25.60
N ALA A 95 -5.89 0.49 24.44
CA ALA A 95 -5.82 -0.34 23.24
C ALA A 95 -4.84 -1.50 23.46
N ARG A 96 -5.17 -2.67 22.89
CA ARG A 96 -4.32 -3.87 22.94
C ARG A 96 -4.20 -4.46 21.54
N THR A 97 -3.01 -4.96 21.21
CA THR A 97 -2.81 -5.82 20.03
C THR A 97 -3.49 -7.18 20.27
N ALA A 98 -3.60 -7.99 19.21
CA ALA A 98 -4.06 -9.38 19.33
C ALA A 98 -3.21 -10.22 20.31
N THR A 99 -1.93 -9.87 20.49
CA THR A 99 -1.00 -10.52 21.42
C THR A 99 -1.00 -9.91 22.83
N GLY A 100 -1.81 -8.89 23.07
CA GLY A 100 -1.95 -8.24 24.38
C GLY A 100 -0.93 -7.14 24.68
N LEU A 101 -0.12 -6.73 23.70
CA LEU A 101 0.82 -5.62 23.87
C LEU A 101 0.06 -4.30 24.08
N THR A 102 0.53 -3.52 25.04
CA THR A 102 0.02 -2.19 25.36
C THR A 102 0.80 -1.11 24.62
N ARG A 103 0.26 0.11 24.58
CA ARG A 103 1.01 1.29 24.12
C ARG A 103 2.37 1.43 24.84
N ALA A 104 2.40 1.24 26.15
CA ALA A 104 3.62 1.43 26.95
C ALA A 104 4.70 0.40 26.60
N ASP A 105 4.31 -0.82 26.27
CA ASP A 105 5.25 -1.85 25.82
C ASP A 105 5.89 -1.43 24.48
N ILE A 106 5.06 -0.97 23.53
CA ILE A 106 5.52 -0.52 22.21
C ILE A 106 6.37 0.76 22.31
N GLU A 107 6.00 1.72 23.19
CA GLU A 107 6.79 2.93 23.45
C GLU A 107 8.21 2.58 23.89
N GLY A 108 8.37 1.58 24.77
CA GLY A 108 9.68 1.11 25.21
C GLY A 108 10.53 0.56 24.08
N ASP A 109 9.92 -0.13 23.12
CA ASP A 109 10.60 -0.76 21.99
C ASP A 109 11.01 0.24 20.90
N VAL A 110 10.31 1.39 20.77
CA VAL A 110 10.63 2.41 19.76
C VAL A 110 11.99 3.08 20.02
N ASP A 111 12.37 3.20 21.28
CA ASP A 111 13.62 3.83 21.71
C ASP A 111 14.80 2.85 21.74
N VAL A 112 14.57 1.57 21.40
CA VAL A 112 15.63 0.57 21.20
C VAL A 112 16.01 0.54 19.72
N ASP A 113 17.22 1.01 19.40
CA ASP A 113 17.73 1.02 18.03
C ASP A 113 17.62 -0.38 17.39
N HIS A 114 17.18 -0.43 16.13
CA HIS A 114 17.03 -1.62 15.27
C HIS A 114 15.80 -2.52 15.53
N GLU A 115 14.88 -2.16 16.43
CA GLU A 115 13.65 -2.92 16.66
C GLU A 115 12.42 -2.41 15.88
N TRP A 116 12.60 -1.43 14.98
CA TRP A 116 11.48 -0.75 14.29
C TRP A 116 10.61 -1.66 13.44
N TRP A 117 11.15 -2.76 12.94
CA TRP A 117 10.34 -3.79 12.29
C TRP A 117 9.30 -4.39 13.24
N ASN A 118 9.72 -4.71 14.47
CA ASN A 118 8.86 -5.27 15.50
C ASN A 118 7.81 -4.25 15.92
N VAL A 119 8.22 -2.99 16.08
CA VAL A 119 7.31 -1.87 16.38
C VAL A 119 6.28 -1.67 15.28
N LEU A 120 6.70 -1.60 14.01
CA LEU A 120 5.81 -1.47 12.86
C LEU A 120 4.80 -2.62 12.82
N LYS A 121 5.26 -3.85 13.04
CA LYS A 121 4.40 -5.03 13.10
C LYS A 121 3.41 -4.95 14.26
N ALA A 122 3.85 -4.61 15.46
CA ALA A 122 2.99 -4.48 16.64
C ALA A 122 1.92 -3.39 16.43
N LEU A 123 2.29 -2.25 15.85
CA LEU A 123 1.34 -1.19 15.46
C LEU A 123 0.36 -1.65 14.37
N GLY A 124 0.79 -2.54 13.47
CA GLY A 124 -0.08 -3.17 12.47
C GLY A 124 -1.09 -4.17 13.03
N ASP A 125 -0.86 -4.71 14.24
CA ASP A 125 -1.59 -5.84 14.83
C ASP A 125 -2.78 -5.42 15.74
N PHE A 126 -3.11 -4.12 15.80
CA PHE A 126 -4.31 -3.68 16.50
C PHE A 126 -5.58 -3.99 15.70
N GLU A 127 -6.45 -4.82 16.27
CA GLU A 127 -7.68 -5.28 15.59
C GLU A 127 -8.86 -4.28 15.71
N ASP A 128 -8.87 -3.48 16.78
CA ASP A 128 -9.96 -2.53 17.05
C ASP A 128 -9.81 -1.24 16.24
N GLY A 129 -10.64 -1.12 15.20
CA GLY A 129 -10.70 0.03 14.32
C GLY A 129 -11.35 1.29 14.91
N THR A 130 -11.73 1.29 16.20
CA THR A 130 -12.49 2.39 16.84
C THR A 130 -11.69 3.66 17.11
N TRP A 131 -10.36 3.59 17.24
CA TRP A 131 -9.51 4.78 17.44
C TRP A 131 -8.60 5.05 16.24
N GLN A 132 -8.36 4.03 15.41
CA GLN A 132 -7.44 4.10 14.27
C GLN A 132 -7.89 5.15 13.24
N THR A 133 -7.01 6.08 12.91
CA THR A 133 -7.28 7.19 11.97
C THR A 133 -6.61 6.92 10.61
N TYR A 134 -7.01 7.67 9.57
CA TYR A 134 -6.30 7.60 8.29
C TYR A 134 -4.83 8.03 8.44
N ARG A 135 -4.57 9.04 9.28
CA ARG A 135 -3.23 9.54 9.58
C ARG A 135 -2.36 8.47 10.22
N TYR A 136 -2.90 7.74 11.20
CA TYR A 136 -2.21 6.61 11.82
C TYR A 136 -1.73 5.59 10.78
N TRP A 137 -2.61 5.18 9.88
CA TRP A 137 -2.27 4.22 8.82
C TRP A 137 -1.33 4.79 7.75
N ASP A 138 -1.40 6.10 7.47
CA ASP A 138 -0.43 6.79 6.60
C ASP A 138 0.98 6.73 7.20
N LEU A 139 1.13 7.02 8.50
CA LEU A 139 2.42 6.93 9.20
C LEU A 139 3.02 5.52 9.08
N LEU A 140 2.22 4.47 9.30
CA LEU A 140 2.71 3.09 9.19
C LEU A 140 3.05 2.71 7.75
N ALA A 141 2.26 3.16 6.77
CA ALA A 141 2.56 2.93 5.36
C ALA A 141 3.86 3.62 4.94
N ASP A 142 4.12 4.82 5.44
CA ASP A 142 5.34 5.58 5.16
C ASP A 142 6.57 4.88 5.77
N VAL A 143 6.47 4.45 7.04
CA VAL A 143 7.52 3.66 7.71
C VAL A 143 7.76 2.34 6.99
N ALA A 144 6.72 1.64 6.55
CA ALA A 144 6.86 0.41 5.77
C ALA A 144 7.69 0.62 4.49
N VAL A 145 7.53 1.75 3.80
CA VAL A 145 8.37 2.06 2.64
C VAL A 145 9.81 2.38 3.06
N GLN A 146 10.02 3.12 4.15
CA GLN A 146 11.38 3.43 4.65
C GLN A 146 12.13 2.15 5.08
N LEU A 147 11.42 1.19 5.67
CA LEU A 147 11.93 -0.12 6.06
C LEU A 147 11.98 -1.15 4.91
N GLU A 148 11.77 -0.72 3.66
CA GLU A 148 11.79 -1.58 2.47
C GLU A 148 10.87 -2.81 2.56
N THR A 149 9.69 -2.68 3.18
CA THR A 149 8.64 -3.70 3.19
C THR A 149 7.39 -3.30 2.42
N ASP A 150 6.49 -4.27 2.23
CA ASP A 150 5.24 -4.08 1.51
C ASP A 150 4.28 -3.18 2.30
N PRO A 151 4.02 -1.94 1.85
CA PRO A 151 3.08 -1.05 2.51
C PRO A 151 1.62 -1.39 2.19
N ALA A 152 1.35 -2.38 1.33
CA ALA A 152 0.00 -2.70 0.86
C ALA A 152 -0.96 -2.99 2.02
N TRP A 153 -0.50 -3.70 3.06
CA TRP A 153 -1.31 -3.96 4.26
C TRP A 153 -1.79 -2.66 4.93
N PHE A 154 -0.87 -1.74 5.24
CA PHE A 154 -1.20 -0.46 5.90
C PHE A 154 -2.07 0.42 5.02
N ARG A 155 -1.79 0.47 3.71
CA ARG A 155 -2.62 1.20 2.72
C ARG A 155 -4.04 0.62 2.62
N ARG A 156 -4.20 -0.69 2.74
CA ARG A 156 -5.52 -1.33 2.81
C ARG A 156 -6.27 -0.92 4.07
N ARG A 157 -5.64 -1.01 5.24
CA ARG A 157 -6.24 -0.59 6.52
C ARG A 157 -6.64 0.89 6.51
N ARG A 158 -5.83 1.75 5.91
CA ARG A 158 -6.18 3.16 5.65
C ARG A 158 -7.47 3.29 4.83
N ALA A 159 -7.58 2.53 3.74
CA ALA A 159 -8.75 2.56 2.86
C ALA A 159 -10.01 2.03 3.56
N GLU A 160 -9.88 1.04 4.44
CA GLU A 160 -10.97 0.53 5.28
C GLU A 160 -11.48 1.59 6.25
N VAL A 161 -10.59 2.39 6.86
CA VAL A 161 -11.01 3.51 7.73
C VAL A 161 -11.78 4.57 6.95
N LEU A 162 -11.29 4.92 5.75
CA LEU A 162 -11.87 6.00 4.94
C LEU A 162 -13.20 5.62 4.27
N HIS A 163 -13.34 4.37 3.85
CA HIS A 163 -14.48 3.91 3.03
C HIS A 163 -15.39 2.92 3.76
N GLY A 164 -15.07 2.57 5.01
CA GLY A 164 -15.68 1.46 5.71
C GLY A 164 -15.15 0.12 5.22
N LEU A 165 -15.57 -0.93 5.92
CA LEU A 165 -15.19 -2.31 5.66
C LEU A 165 -16.42 -3.21 5.72
N VAL A 166 -16.52 -4.13 4.78
CA VAL A 166 -17.43 -5.27 4.87
C VAL A 166 -16.57 -6.53 4.88
N LEU A 167 -16.51 -7.21 6.01
CA LEU A 167 -15.82 -8.50 6.15
C LEU A 167 -16.84 -9.62 5.93
N ALA A 168 -16.52 -10.59 5.09
CA ALA A 168 -17.39 -11.71 4.77
C ALA A 168 -16.60 -13.01 4.62
N GLU A 169 -17.27 -14.15 4.77
CA GLU A 169 -16.75 -15.47 4.41
C GLU A 169 -17.26 -15.84 3.03
N LEU A 170 -16.39 -15.82 2.02
CA LEU A 170 -16.71 -16.21 0.64
C LEU A 170 -16.52 -17.71 0.48
N THR A 171 -17.51 -18.39 -0.08
CA THR A 171 -17.38 -19.75 -0.64
C THR A 171 -17.48 -19.66 -2.15
N LEU A 172 -16.47 -20.13 -2.87
CA LEU A 172 -16.52 -20.22 -4.33
C LEU A 172 -17.33 -21.44 -4.77
N ASP A 173 -18.10 -21.27 -5.83
CA ASP A 173 -18.79 -22.38 -6.46
C ASP A 173 -17.79 -23.37 -7.07
N ALA A 174 -18.17 -24.64 -7.18
CA ALA A 174 -17.28 -25.69 -7.68
C ALA A 174 -16.86 -25.50 -9.16
N THR A 175 -17.62 -24.70 -9.91
CA THR A 175 -17.37 -24.38 -11.32
C THR A 175 -16.75 -23.01 -11.52
N ALA A 176 -16.46 -22.28 -10.44
CA ALA A 176 -15.92 -20.94 -10.52
C ALA A 176 -14.46 -20.94 -11.01
N GLU A 177 -13.97 -19.77 -11.45
CA GLU A 177 -12.54 -19.57 -11.64
C GLU A 177 -11.84 -19.34 -10.29
N ALA A 178 -10.60 -19.82 -10.17
CA ALA A 178 -9.78 -19.55 -9.00
C ALA A 178 -9.53 -18.03 -8.86
N VAL A 179 -9.71 -17.52 -7.64
CA VAL A 179 -9.55 -16.09 -7.36
C VAL A 179 -8.23 -15.87 -6.61
N ARG A 180 -7.37 -15.00 -7.14
CA ARG A 180 -6.08 -14.67 -6.50
C ARG A 180 -6.20 -13.48 -5.58
N GLU A 181 -5.27 -13.36 -4.64
CA GLU A 181 -5.06 -12.17 -3.81
C GLU A 181 -4.63 -10.97 -4.67
N ARG A 182 -5.60 -10.34 -5.33
CA ARG A 182 -5.43 -9.12 -6.10
C ARG A 182 -6.68 -8.26 -5.93
N GLU A 183 -6.50 -6.95 -5.90
CA GLU A 183 -7.63 -6.02 -5.96
C GLU A 183 -8.39 -6.25 -7.27
N THR A 184 -9.54 -6.89 -7.15
CA THR A 184 -10.54 -6.98 -8.22
C THR A 184 -11.75 -6.14 -7.81
N ARG A 185 -12.56 -5.70 -8.78
CA ARG A 185 -13.79 -4.93 -8.51
C ARG A 185 -15.01 -5.66 -9.04
N PRO A 186 -15.31 -6.85 -8.50
CA PRO A 186 -16.44 -7.62 -8.98
C PRO A 186 -17.78 -7.01 -8.61
N VAL A 187 -18.81 -7.53 -9.28
CA VAL A 187 -20.20 -7.22 -8.99
C VAL A 187 -20.69 -8.17 -7.91
N TRP A 188 -21.51 -7.65 -7.00
CA TRP A 188 -22.13 -8.39 -5.93
C TRP A 188 -23.64 -8.22 -6.00
N VAL A 189 -24.39 -9.30 -5.78
CA VAL A 189 -25.84 -9.21 -5.54
C VAL A 189 -26.05 -9.13 -4.03
N LEU A 190 -26.60 -8.01 -3.56
CA LEU A 190 -26.69 -7.67 -2.13
C LEU A 190 -27.99 -8.15 -1.45
N GLY A 191 -28.93 -8.68 -2.24
CA GLY A 191 -30.28 -9.06 -1.81
C GLY A 191 -31.35 -8.48 -2.73
N GLU A 192 -32.48 -9.18 -2.92
CA GLU A 192 -33.63 -8.75 -3.75
C GLU A 192 -33.27 -8.25 -5.18
N GLY A 193 -32.15 -8.71 -5.74
CA GLY A 193 -31.67 -8.32 -7.07
C GLY A 193 -30.86 -7.02 -7.11
N GLU A 194 -30.62 -6.38 -5.97
CA GLU A 194 -29.73 -5.23 -5.91
C GLU A 194 -28.29 -5.61 -6.19
N ARG A 195 -27.60 -4.74 -6.94
CA ARG A 195 -26.20 -4.93 -7.30
C ARG A 195 -25.32 -3.82 -6.77
N GLY A 196 -24.17 -4.23 -6.23
CA GLY A 196 -23.09 -3.35 -5.80
C GLY A 196 -21.77 -3.73 -6.46
N VAL A 197 -20.85 -2.77 -6.53
CA VAL A 197 -19.44 -3.04 -6.87
C VAL A 197 -18.62 -2.79 -5.62
N ALA A 198 -17.71 -3.71 -5.30
CA ALA A 198 -16.75 -3.54 -4.23
C ALA A 198 -15.38 -4.01 -4.69
N ALA A 199 -14.34 -3.28 -4.29
CA ALA A 199 -13.00 -3.84 -4.36
C ALA A 199 -12.93 -5.00 -3.37
N MET A 200 -12.43 -6.15 -3.82
CA MET A 200 -12.32 -7.38 -3.02
C MET A 200 -10.86 -7.74 -2.78
N TRP A 201 -10.55 -8.11 -1.54
CA TRP A 201 -9.33 -8.80 -1.15
C TRP A 201 -9.68 -10.11 -0.46
N ILE A 202 -8.93 -11.15 -0.77
CA ILE A 202 -9.02 -12.46 -0.12
C ILE A 202 -7.82 -12.58 0.82
N GLU A 203 -8.03 -13.11 2.02
CA GLU A 203 -6.97 -13.25 3.03
C GLU A 203 -6.06 -14.48 2.81
N GLN A 204 -6.13 -15.09 1.62
CA GLN A 204 -5.24 -16.16 1.19
C GLN A 204 -4.75 -15.93 -0.24
N PRO A 205 -3.56 -16.44 -0.62
CA PRO A 205 -2.94 -16.15 -1.92
C PRO A 205 -3.80 -16.53 -3.13
N VAL A 206 -4.48 -17.68 -3.05
CA VAL A 206 -5.39 -18.19 -4.07
C VAL A 206 -6.55 -18.91 -3.39
N LEU A 207 -7.78 -18.66 -3.84
CA LEU A 207 -8.99 -19.37 -3.47
C LEU A 207 -9.44 -20.22 -4.63
N GLU A 208 -9.36 -21.54 -4.46
CA GLU A 208 -9.72 -22.52 -5.49
C GLU A 208 -11.24 -22.79 -5.49
N PRO A 209 -11.79 -23.35 -6.58
CA PRO A 209 -13.21 -23.67 -6.66
C PRO A 209 -13.65 -24.62 -5.54
N GLY A 210 -14.82 -24.35 -4.94
CA GLY A 210 -15.36 -25.11 -3.82
C GLY A 210 -14.72 -24.82 -2.44
N GLN A 211 -13.70 -23.96 -2.38
CA GLN A 211 -13.09 -23.53 -1.12
C GLN A 211 -13.80 -22.31 -0.53
N HIS A 212 -13.48 -22.02 0.74
CA HIS A 212 -13.92 -20.81 1.42
C HIS A 212 -12.74 -20.02 1.99
N ALA A 213 -12.90 -18.70 2.10
CA ALA A 213 -11.96 -17.81 2.75
C ALA A 213 -12.62 -16.52 3.22
N SER A 214 -12.01 -15.89 4.22
CA SER A 214 -12.34 -14.53 4.62
C SER A 214 -11.98 -13.56 3.50
N VAL A 215 -12.92 -12.66 3.18
CA VAL A 215 -12.77 -11.61 2.19
C VAL A 215 -13.11 -10.25 2.78
N ARG A 216 -12.28 -9.27 2.45
CA ARG A 216 -12.46 -7.86 2.79
C ARG A 216 -12.99 -7.13 1.58
N LEU A 217 -14.18 -6.57 1.71
CA LEU A 217 -14.86 -5.82 0.67
C LEU A 217 -14.84 -4.34 1.01
N ARG A 218 -14.44 -3.53 0.03
CA ARG A 218 -14.51 -2.07 0.06
C ARG A 218 -15.54 -1.60 -0.97
N PRO A 219 -16.76 -1.27 -0.52
CA PRO A 219 -17.82 -0.75 -1.38
C PRO A 219 -17.37 0.46 -2.20
N PHE A 220 -17.72 0.48 -3.49
CA PHE A 220 -17.52 1.67 -4.32
C PHE A 220 -18.54 2.78 -3.98
N LEU A 221 -19.78 2.38 -3.68
CA LEU A 221 -20.84 3.24 -3.17
C LEU A 221 -21.32 2.70 -1.81
N PRO A 222 -20.83 3.26 -0.68
CA PRO A 222 -21.12 2.72 0.66
C PRO A 222 -22.61 2.61 0.99
N SER A 223 -23.44 3.56 0.55
CA SER A 223 -24.88 3.60 0.88
C SER A 223 -25.67 2.36 0.45
N GLY A 224 -25.26 1.68 -0.62
CA GLY A 224 -25.88 0.42 -1.05
C GLY A 224 -25.62 -0.75 -0.09
N TRP A 225 -24.55 -0.65 0.71
CA TRP A 225 -24.05 -1.72 1.58
C TRP A 225 -24.41 -1.49 3.06
N GLU A 226 -24.88 -0.29 3.43
CA GLU A 226 -25.19 0.10 4.82
C GLU A 226 -26.26 -0.77 5.49
N ARG A 227 -27.15 -1.38 4.71
CA ARG A 227 -28.22 -2.24 5.21
C ARG A 227 -27.81 -3.69 5.46
N LEU A 228 -26.58 -4.06 5.08
CA LEU A 228 -26.07 -5.41 5.28
C LEU A 228 -25.72 -5.60 6.76
N ASN A 229 -26.21 -6.70 7.32
CA ASN A 229 -25.98 -7.14 8.68
C ASN A 229 -25.13 -8.41 8.70
N ALA A 230 -24.49 -8.66 9.84
CA ALA A 230 -23.83 -9.93 10.07
C ALA A 230 -24.83 -11.09 9.90
N GLY A 231 -24.46 -12.08 9.08
CA GLY A 231 -25.29 -13.22 8.71
C GLY A 231 -25.93 -13.12 7.33
N ASP A 232 -26.04 -11.93 6.74
CA ASP A 232 -26.61 -11.75 5.40
C ASP A 232 -25.78 -12.49 4.34
N LEU A 233 -26.45 -12.97 3.29
CA LEU A 233 -25.82 -13.64 2.16
C LEU A 233 -25.81 -12.72 0.94
N ILE A 234 -24.63 -12.54 0.34
CA ILE A 234 -24.45 -11.81 -0.91
C ILE A 234 -23.82 -12.74 -1.95
N THR A 235 -24.13 -12.53 -3.23
CA THR A 235 -23.61 -13.37 -4.32
C THR A 235 -22.45 -12.68 -5.02
N TYR A 236 -21.32 -13.37 -5.15
CA TYR A 236 -20.18 -12.95 -5.94
C TYR A 236 -20.48 -13.21 -7.43
N GLN A 237 -20.39 -12.18 -8.26
CA GLN A 237 -20.57 -12.29 -9.71
C GLN A 237 -19.33 -11.83 -10.48
N GLN A 238 -18.95 -12.65 -11.47
CA GLN A 238 -17.91 -12.33 -12.45
C GLN A 238 -18.45 -12.59 -13.85
N TYR A 239 -18.23 -11.64 -14.77
CA TYR A 239 -18.74 -11.70 -16.15
C TYR A 239 -20.27 -11.92 -16.26
N GLY A 240 -21.03 -11.53 -15.24
CA GLY A 240 -22.48 -11.67 -15.19
C GLY A 240 -22.97 -13.04 -14.68
N GLU A 241 -22.05 -13.95 -14.34
CA GLU A 241 -22.35 -15.27 -13.81
C GLU A 241 -22.10 -15.32 -12.29
N ASN A 242 -22.86 -16.16 -11.59
CA ASN A 242 -22.61 -16.44 -10.17
C ASN A 242 -21.36 -17.30 -10.05
N GLN A 243 -20.46 -16.89 -9.17
CA GLN A 243 -19.17 -17.56 -8.94
C GLN A 243 -19.00 -17.99 -7.48
N GLY A 244 -19.89 -17.58 -6.59
CA GLY A 244 -19.85 -17.94 -5.19
C GLY A 244 -20.82 -17.15 -4.35
N THR A 245 -20.90 -17.53 -3.08
CA THR A 245 -21.74 -16.87 -2.07
C THR A 245 -20.87 -16.45 -0.91
N ALA A 246 -21.05 -15.21 -0.44
CA ALA A 246 -20.37 -14.70 0.74
C ALA A 246 -21.37 -14.43 1.87
N LYS A 247 -21.01 -14.85 3.09
CA LYS A 247 -21.77 -14.55 4.30
C LYS A 247 -21.12 -13.38 5.03
N ILE A 248 -21.86 -12.32 5.29
CA ILE A 248 -21.35 -11.15 6.01
C ILE A 248 -20.99 -11.54 7.44
N VAL A 249 -19.76 -11.25 7.85
CA VAL A 249 -19.25 -11.45 9.22
C VAL A 249 -19.46 -10.18 10.04
N LYS A 250 -19.03 -9.04 9.50
CA LYS A 250 -19.22 -7.73 10.12
C LYS A 250 -19.15 -6.60 9.09
N THR A 251 -19.79 -5.49 9.43
CA THR A 251 -19.71 -4.23 8.68
C THR A 251 -19.18 -3.13 9.60
N VAL A 252 -18.35 -2.25 9.05
CA VAL A 252 -17.79 -1.07 9.72
C VAL A 252 -18.07 0.12 8.82
N SER A 253 -18.80 1.11 9.34
CA SER A 253 -19.12 2.31 8.58
C SER A 253 -17.85 3.15 8.32
N PRO A 254 -17.80 3.88 7.19
CA PRO A 254 -16.75 4.85 6.95
C PRO A 254 -16.66 5.86 8.09
N ARG A 255 -15.45 6.25 8.48
CA ARG A 255 -15.26 7.40 9.38
C ARG A 255 -15.47 8.70 8.60
N ARG A 256 -16.38 9.53 9.09
CA ARG A 256 -16.61 10.89 8.56
C ARG A 256 -15.61 11.87 9.13
#